data_AF-A0A318XQ28-F1
#
_entry.id   AF-A0A318XQ28-F1
#
_cell.length_a   1.000
_cell.length_b   1.000
_cell.length_c   1.000
_cell.angle_alpha   90.00
_cell.angle_beta   90.00
_cell.angle_gamma   90.00
#
_symmetry.space_group_name_H-M   'P 1'
#
loop_
_entity.id
_entity.type
_entity.pdbx_description
1 polymer ?
#
loop_
_entity_poly.entity_id
_entity_poly.type
_entity_poly.pdbx_seq_one_letter_code
_entity_poly.pdbx_strand_id
1 'polypeptide(L)'
;MAKSIKKYRLAALLLAAVMLLTAVPLTIRGTGGSSNLTMENAKEEDKRIASEISNETGFSVEEIFELKSKGRTWNDVLRVLKTDTNLSGKKDKDKREDLLLNSGLDEEFLQRLKKEGFSEEDITEARMLEERAVFQLQEIEAGSGSGTKTEKPSANALIEEKDSDDIDKYKELLEKINIEDAVYFMLKLKAEFGSCEKVFDEYLYSLQAGLDLNEYIKDSKAYLKNKEEKKPLLEEQKVITLEKIEQKAIEKIQGESLEKDSTDNLPQKDRTAEEDKEEKAQGKSPLPDVPKPSAGDVKPQNPTDEIMNEIKGISPIDNN
;
A
#
# COMPACT_ATOMS: atom_id res chain seq x y z
N MET A 1 34.45 77.01 23.02
CA MET A 1 33.88 76.63 21.70
C MET A 1 33.96 75.14 21.37
N ALA A 2 34.76 74.30 22.03
CA ALA A 2 34.90 72.88 21.67
C ALA A 2 33.74 71.94 22.10
N LYS A 3 32.86 72.38 23.03
CA LYS A 3 31.73 71.55 23.53
C LYS A 3 30.50 71.56 22.61
N SER A 4 30.29 72.60 21.82
CA SER A 4 29.12 72.69 20.92
C SER A 4 29.30 71.81 19.67
N ILE A 5 30.53 71.70 19.17
CA ILE A 5 30.87 70.89 17.97
C ILE A 5 30.55 69.40 18.18
N LYS A 6 30.72 68.86 19.39
CA LYS A 6 30.37 67.46 19.68
C LYS A 6 28.86 67.20 19.65
N LYS A 7 28.03 68.17 20.06
CA LYS A 7 26.58 68.03 20.07
C LYS A 7 26.00 68.04 18.64
N TYR A 8 26.53 68.90 17.77
CA TYR A 8 26.12 68.95 16.36
C TYR A 8 26.59 67.74 15.56
N ARG A 9 27.75 67.15 15.89
CA ARG A 9 28.20 65.89 15.29
C ARG A 9 27.29 64.72 15.63
N LEU A 10 26.80 64.64 16.87
CA LEU A 10 25.88 63.58 17.29
C LEU A 10 24.50 63.75 16.65
N ALA A 11 24.00 64.99 16.56
CA ALA A 11 22.75 65.30 15.88
C ALA A 11 22.83 65.00 14.37
N ALA A 12 23.94 65.33 13.72
CA ALA A 12 24.15 65.03 12.30
C ALA A 12 24.25 63.51 12.02
N LEU A 13 24.87 62.74 12.92
CA LEU A 13 24.93 61.28 12.82
C LEU A 13 23.55 60.63 12.95
N LEU A 14 22.72 61.13 13.87
CA LEU A 14 21.33 60.67 14.01
C LEU A 14 20.48 61.02 12.78
N LEU A 15 20.66 62.21 12.22
CA LEU A 15 19.94 62.63 11.01
C LEU A 15 20.37 61.82 9.77
N ALA A 16 21.66 61.50 9.64
CA ALA A 16 22.18 60.63 8.59
C ALA A 16 21.68 59.18 8.74
N ALA A 17 21.60 58.66 9.96
CA ALA A 17 21.04 57.33 10.22
C ALA A 17 19.54 57.26 9.90
N VAL A 18 18.77 58.30 10.23
CA VAL A 18 17.35 58.40 9.88
C VAL A 18 17.15 58.50 8.36
N MET A 19 17.99 59.26 7.65
CA MET A 19 17.92 59.29 6.17
C MET A 19 18.36 57.97 5.51
N LEU A 20 19.30 57.23 6.09
CA LEU A 20 19.67 55.89 5.60
C LEU A 20 18.56 54.85 5.86
N LEU A 21 17.81 54.98 6.95
CA LEU A 21 16.66 54.12 7.27
C LEU A 21 15.42 54.43 6.42
N THR A 22 15.25 55.66 5.92
CA THR A 22 14.14 56.01 5.02
C THR A 22 14.49 55.90 3.53
N ALA A 23 15.77 55.81 3.17
CA ALA A 23 16.23 55.61 1.79
C ALA A 23 16.33 54.14 1.36
N VAL A 24 16.10 53.18 2.27
CA VAL A 24 15.95 51.75 1.93
C VAL A 24 14.46 51.40 2.04
N PRO A 25 13.67 51.81 1.05
CA PRO A 25 13.18 50.75 0.17
C PRO A 25 12.95 51.29 -1.25
N LEU A 26 13.96 51.38 -2.13
CA LEU A 26 13.67 51.66 -3.55
C LEU A 26 14.73 51.23 -4.59
N THR A 27 15.78 50.47 -4.23
CA THR A 27 16.78 50.01 -5.23
C THR A 27 17.04 48.51 -5.27
N ILE A 28 16.23 47.69 -4.59
CA ILE A 28 16.06 46.27 -4.94
C ILE A 28 14.68 46.10 -5.56
N ARG A 29 14.44 46.85 -6.64
CA ARG A 29 13.32 46.60 -7.56
C ARG A 29 13.92 46.36 -8.93
N GLY A 30 14.63 45.24 -9.04
CA GLY A 30 14.80 44.57 -10.32
C GLY A 30 13.41 44.35 -10.89
N THR A 31 13.21 44.83 -12.11
CA THR A 31 11.98 44.75 -12.88
C THR A 31 11.61 43.30 -13.14
N GLY A 32 10.88 42.69 -12.20
CA GLY A 32 10.10 41.48 -12.40
C GLY A 32 8.71 41.80 -11.87
N GLY A 33 7.74 42.00 -12.75
CA GLY A 33 6.36 42.23 -12.35
C GLY A 33 5.85 41.01 -11.61
N SER A 34 5.71 41.10 -10.28
CA SER A 34 4.87 40.19 -9.52
C SER A 34 3.42 40.49 -9.87
N SER A 35 2.96 39.91 -10.97
CA SER A 35 1.57 39.52 -11.09
C SER A 35 1.27 38.57 -9.94
N ASN A 36 0.31 38.90 -9.08
CA ASN A 36 -0.26 37.97 -8.11
C ASN A 36 -0.96 36.84 -8.88
N LEU A 37 -0.17 35.90 -9.38
CA LEU A 37 -0.63 34.76 -10.16
C LEU A 37 -1.00 33.67 -9.15
N THR A 38 -2.23 33.75 -8.65
CA THR A 38 -2.84 32.69 -7.85
C THR A 38 -3.50 31.67 -8.77
N MET A 39 -3.69 30.43 -8.32
CA MET A 39 -4.40 29.39 -9.08
C MET A 39 -5.74 29.91 -9.63
N GLU A 40 -6.43 30.74 -8.85
CA GLU A 40 -7.73 31.32 -9.21
C GLU A 40 -7.67 32.30 -10.39
N ASN A 41 -6.53 32.97 -10.60
CA ASN A 41 -6.35 34.00 -11.65
C ASN A 41 -5.37 33.56 -12.76
N ALA A 42 -4.85 32.33 -12.70
CA ALA A 42 -3.92 31.80 -13.69
C ALA A 42 -4.64 31.41 -14.99
N LYS A 43 -3.92 31.51 -16.11
CA LYS A 43 -4.40 31.01 -17.41
C LYS A 43 -4.57 29.49 -17.34
N GLU A 44 -5.50 28.96 -18.12
CA GLU A 44 -5.78 27.51 -18.15
C GLU A 44 -4.55 26.67 -18.54
N GLU A 45 -3.70 27.22 -19.41
CA GLU A 45 -2.42 26.61 -19.78
C GLU A 45 -1.44 26.53 -18.60
N ASP A 46 -1.35 27.58 -17.79
CA ASP A 46 -0.49 27.60 -16.60
C ASP A 46 -0.99 26.62 -15.53
N LYS A 47 -2.31 26.43 -15.41
CA LYS A 47 -2.91 25.41 -14.52
C LYS A 47 -2.58 24.00 -15.00
N ARG A 48 -2.65 23.75 -16.31
CA ARG A 48 -2.30 22.44 -16.89
C ARG A 48 -0.82 22.13 -16.66
N ILE A 49 0.07 23.09 -16.93
CA ILE A 49 1.51 22.92 -16.69
C ILE A 49 1.79 22.69 -15.20
N ALA A 50 1.14 23.44 -14.30
CA ALA A 50 1.31 23.22 -12.86
C ALA A 50 0.80 21.84 -12.41
N SER A 51 -0.30 21.34 -12.99
CA SER A 51 -0.83 19.99 -12.72
C SER A 51 0.10 18.89 -13.25
N GLU A 52 0.65 19.05 -14.45
CA GLU A 52 1.66 18.14 -15.01
C GLU A 52 2.92 18.09 -14.12
N ILE A 53 3.41 19.26 -13.68
CA ILE A 53 4.55 19.37 -12.76
C ILE A 53 4.22 18.75 -11.39
N SER A 54 3.01 18.94 -10.87
CA SER A 54 2.54 18.34 -9.62
C SER A 54 2.57 16.82 -9.70
N ASN A 55 2.10 16.25 -10.80
CA ASN A 55 2.12 14.80 -11.04
C ASN A 55 3.55 14.26 -11.18
N GLU A 56 4.45 15.00 -11.83
CA GLU A 56 5.84 14.57 -12.06
C GLU A 56 6.73 14.73 -10.81
N THR A 57 6.53 15.79 -10.03
CA THR A 57 7.41 16.16 -8.91
C THR A 57 6.84 15.85 -7.53
N GLY A 58 5.53 15.62 -7.42
CA GLY A 58 4.83 15.32 -6.18
C GLY A 58 4.49 16.53 -5.29
N PHE A 59 4.87 17.74 -5.70
CA PHE A 59 4.54 19.00 -5.02
C PHE A 59 3.12 19.46 -5.35
N SER A 60 2.48 20.20 -4.44
CA SER A 60 1.14 20.73 -4.67
C SER A 60 1.14 21.82 -5.76
N VAL A 61 0.00 21.97 -6.43
CA VAL A 61 -0.19 22.99 -7.48
C VAL A 61 0.00 24.40 -6.90
N GLU A 62 -0.39 24.62 -5.65
CA GLU A 62 -0.24 25.87 -4.92
C GLU A 62 1.23 26.24 -4.70
N GLU A 63 2.07 25.30 -4.25
CA GLU A 63 3.52 25.51 -4.08
C GLU A 63 4.20 25.80 -5.42
N ILE A 64 3.77 25.12 -6.49
CA ILE A 64 4.25 25.34 -7.85
C ILE A 64 3.92 26.76 -8.34
N PHE A 65 2.71 27.25 -8.07
CA PHE A 65 2.33 28.64 -8.38
C PHE A 65 3.05 29.66 -7.49
N GLU A 66 3.35 29.34 -6.24
CA GLU A 66 4.15 30.20 -5.38
C GLU A 66 5.57 30.38 -5.95
N LEU A 67 6.19 29.30 -6.44
CA LEU A 67 7.48 29.37 -7.11
C LEU A 67 7.41 30.15 -8.44
N LYS A 68 6.32 30.02 -9.18
CA LYS A 68 6.07 30.78 -10.42
C LYS A 68 5.89 32.27 -10.17
N SER A 69 5.14 32.63 -9.12
CA SER A 69 4.84 34.02 -8.73
C SER A 69 6.08 34.80 -8.26
N LYS A 70 7.15 34.09 -7.86
CA LYS A 70 8.50 34.63 -7.61
C LYS A 70 9.25 35.02 -8.90
N GLY A 71 8.58 35.00 -10.06
CA GLY A 71 9.13 35.43 -11.36
C GLY A 71 9.93 34.38 -12.10
N ARG A 72 9.87 33.11 -11.68
CA ARG A 72 10.61 31.99 -12.29
C ARG A 72 9.96 31.52 -13.59
N THR A 73 10.74 30.99 -14.52
CA THR A 73 10.18 30.27 -15.68
C THR A 73 9.73 28.86 -15.28
N TRP A 74 8.88 28.20 -16.07
CA TRP A 74 8.45 26.82 -15.78
C TRP A 74 9.63 25.84 -15.69
N ASN A 75 10.66 26.04 -16.52
CA ASN A 75 11.89 25.26 -16.45
C ASN A 75 12.69 25.51 -15.17
N ASP A 76 12.68 26.74 -14.65
CA ASP A 76 13.34 27.06 -13.38
C ASP A 76 12.55 26.51 -12.19
N VAL A 77 11.23 26.55 -12.25
CA VAL A 77 10.34 25.91 -11.25
C VAL A 77 10.62 24.41 -11.22
N LEU A 78 10.59 23.73 -12.36
CA LEU A 78 10.93 22.31 -12.46
C LEU A 78 12.34 21.99 -11.95
N ARG A 79 13.33 22.83 -12.25
CA ARG A 79 14.70 22.62 -11.77
C ARG A 79 14.80 22.77 -10.26
N VAL A 80 14.17 23.80 -9.70
CA VAL A 80 14.14 24.02 -8.24
C VAL A 80 13.46 22.82 -7.57
N LEU A 81 12.29 22.42 -8.05
CA LEU A 81 11.56 21.27 -7.50
C LEU A 81 12.37 19.97 -7.60
N LYS A 82 13.02 19.70 -8.74
CA LYS A 82 13.88 18.51 -8.92
C LYS A 82 15.21 18.56 -8.15
N THR A 83 15.64 19.73 -7.70
CA THR A 83 16.86 19.87 -6.88
C THR A 83 16.51 19.85 -5.39
N ASP A 84 15.36 20.43 -5.02
CA ASP A 84 14.78 20.39 -3.68
C ASP A 84 14.10 19.07 -3.36
N THR A 85 13.79 18.19 -4.32
CA THR A 85 13.39 16.79 -4.02
C THR A 85 14.44 16.04 -3.20
N ASN A 86 15.71 16.46 -3.24
CA ASN A 86 16.77 15.91 -2.38
C ASN A 86 16.83 16.54 -0.98
N LEU A 87 16.09 17.62 -0.70
CA LEU A 87 16.13 18.36 0.58
C LEU A 87 14.75 18.51 1.27
N SER A 88 13.64 18.50 0.53
CA SER A 88 12.26 18.47 1.03
C SER A 88 11.67 17.05 1.07
N GLY A 89 12.31 16.08 0.40
CA GLY A 89 11.90 14.68 0.32
C GLY A 89 12.07 13.85 1.60
N LYS A 90 12.39 14.48 2.74
CA LYS A 90 12.34 13.82 4.05
C LYS A 90 11.08 14.21 4.81
N LYS A 91 10.80 15.50 5.01
CA LYS A 91 9.65 15.93 5.81
C LYS A 91 8.29 15.61 5.20
N ASP A 92 8.12 15.74 3.90
CA ASP A 92 6.84 15.41 3.25
C ASP A 92 6.76 13.94 2.82
N LYS A 93 7.90 13.28 2.66
CA LYS A 93 7.92 11.81 2.50
C LYS A 93 7.56 11.14 3.82
N ASP A 94 8.13 11.57 4.94
CA ASP A 94 7.78 11.07 6.27
C ASP A 94 6.30 11.33 6.55
N LYS A 95 5.76 12.53 6.26
CA LYS A 95 4.32 12.79 6.42
C LYS A 95 3.42 12.03 5.46
N ARG A 96 3.86 11.77 4.23
CA ARG A 96 3.07 11.03 3.24
C ARG A 96 3.12 9.53 3.53
N GLU A 97 4.28 9.00 3.92
CA GLU A 97 4.42 7.66 4.48
C GLU A 97 3.58 7.56 5.75
N ASP A 98 3.64 8.51 6.67
CA ASP A 98 2.79 8.55 7.88
C ASP A 98 1.30 8.61 7.50
N LEU A 99 0.87 9.42 6.53
CA LEU A 99 -0.54 9.45 6.08
C LEU A 99 -0.99 8.17 5.34
N LEU A 100 -0.10 7.50 4.61
CA LEU A 100 -0.38 6.23 3.93
C LEU A 100 -0.36 5.06 4.93
N LEU A 101 0.56 5.10 5.89
CA LEU A 101 0.71 4.19 7.04
C LEU A 101 -0.29 4.49 8.16
N ASN A 102 -1.08 5.57 8.08
CA ASN A 102 -2.15 5.90 9.02
C ASN A 102 -3.53 5.81 8.37
N SER A 103 -3.65 5.36 7.12
CA SER A 103 -4.94 5.15 6.45
C SER A 103 -5.81 4.16 7.23
N GLY A 104 -6.94 4.60 7.81
CA GLY A 104 -7.81 3.73 8.62
C GLY A 104 -7.62 3.83 10.13
N LEU A 105 -6.64 4.60 10.63
CA LEU A 105 -6.57 5.03 12.02
C LEU A 105 -6.78 6.55 12.07
N ASP A 106 -7.69 7.02 12.90
CA ASP A 106 -7.91 8.45 13.00
C ASP A 106 -6.74 9.16 13.74
N GLU A 107 -6.51 10.45 13.41
CA GLU A 107 -5.43 11.25 13.99
C GLU A 107 -5.62 11.43 15.51
N GLU A 108 -6.87 11.46 16.00
CA GLU A 108 -7.17 11.64 17.42
C GLU A 108 -6.76 10.40 18.24
N PHE A 109 -6.98 9.21 17.69
CA PHE A 109 -6.64 7.90 18.20
C PHE A 109 -5.12 7.72 18.23
N LEU A 110 -4.42 8.07 17.15
CA LEU A 110 -2.96 8.05 17.12
C LEU A 110 -2.37 8.99 18.19
N GLN A 111 -2.92 10.19 18.33
CA GLN A 111 -2.51 11.10 19.41
C GLN A 111 -2.82 10.54 20.80
N ARG A 112 -3.91 9.78 20.96
CA ARG A 112 -4.23 9.09 22.23
C ARG A 112 -3.18 8.03 22.55
N LEU A 113 -2.83 7.17 21.60
CA LEU A 113 -1.80 6.13 21.77
C LEU A 113 -0.43 6.74 22.12
N LYS A 114 -0.03 7.80 21.41
CA LYS A 114 1.22 8.53 21.70
C LYS A 114 1.21 9.14 23.10
N LYS A 115 0.07 9.66 23.56
CA LYS A 115 -0.09 10.18 24.94
C LYS A 115 -0.05 9.07 26.00
N GLU A 116 -0.50 7.87 25.68
CA GLU A 116 -0.38 6.68 26.54
C GLU A 116 1.05 6.14 26.62
N GLY A 117 1.94 6.60 25.73
CA GLY A 117 3.37 6.30 25.75
C GLY A 117 3.79 5.20 24.78
N PHE A 118 2.92 4.81 23.84
CA PHE A 118 3.28 3.87 22.79
C PHE A 118 4.19 4.52 21.74
N SER A 119 5.18 3.76 21.27
CA SER A 119 6.08 4.22 20.22
C SER A 119 5.41 4.14 18.84
N GLU A 120 5.82 5.00 17.90
CA GLU A 120 5.35 4.90 16.50
C GLU A 120 5.66 3.53 15.88
N GLU A 121 6.80 2.95 16.25
CA GLU A 121 7.27 1.65 15.78
C GLU A 121 6.34 0.53 16.24
N ASP A 122 5.93 0.53 17.51
CA ASP A 122 4.96 -0.46 18.03
C ASP A 122 3.59 -0.28 17.37
N ILE A 123 3.13 0.97 17.18
CA ILE A 123 1.85 1.27 16.51
C ILE A 123 1.87 0.73 15.07
N THR A 124 2.97 0.98 14.35
CA THR A 124 3.15 0.53 12.97
C THR A 124 3.20 -0.99 12.89
N GLU A 125 3.94 -1.66 13.79
CA GLU A 125 4.01 -3.13 13.85
C GLU A 125 2.62 -3.75 14.07
N ALA A 126 1.88 -3.26 15.07
CA ALA A 126 0.53 -3.75 15.37
C ALA A 126 -0.42 -3.55 14.19
N ARG A 127 -0.37 -2.38 13.55
CA ARG A 127 -1.17 -2.07 12.38
C ARG A 127 -0.83 -2.98 11.20
N MET A 128 0.44 -3.15 10.86
CA MET A 128 0.85 -4.00 9.72
C MET A 128 0.36 -5.44 9.89
N LEU A 129 0.34 -5.95 11.13
CA LEU A 129 -0.19 -7.28 11.43
C LEU A 129 -1.71 -7.35 11.19
N GLU A 130 -2.45 -6.34 11.66
CA GLU A 130 -3.89 -6.24 11.43
C GLU A 130 -4.22 -6.10 9.95
N GLU A 131 -3.54 -5.21 9.23
CA GLU A 131 -3.74 -4.98 7.80
C GLU A 131 -3.49 -6.27 7.01
N ARG A 132 -2.42 -6.99 7.35
CA ARG A 132 -2.11 -8.28 6.73
C ARG A 132 -3.26 -9.26 6.93
N ALA A 133 -3.78 -9.38 8.15
CA ALA A 133 -4.86 -10.31 8.46
C ALA A 133 -6.17 -9.91 7.76
N VAL A 134 -6.54 -8.63 7.77
CA VAL A 134 -7.72 -8.11 7.08
C VAL A 134 -7.61 -8.30 5.58
N PHE A 135 -6.44 -8.01 4.99
CA PHE A 135 -6.20 -8.27 3.58
C PHE A 135 -6.38 -9.75 3.23
N GLN A 136 -5.80 -10.66 4.03
CA GLN A 136 -5.96 -12.10 3.84
C GLN A 136 -7.43 -12.54 3.94
N LEU A 137 -8.19 -11.98 4.88
CA LEU A 137 -9.64 -12.23 5.01
C LEU A 137 -10.43 -11.73 3.80
N GLN A 138 -10.11 -10.55 3.28
CA GLN A 138 -10.73 -9.99 2.07
C GLN A 138 -10.46 -10.87 0.85
N GLU A 139 -9.23 -11.38 0.70
CA GLU A 139 -8.88 -12.31 -0.39
C GLU A 139 -9.66 -13.63 -0.27
N ILE A 140 -9.82 -14.17 0.95
CA ILE A 140 -10.63 -15.37 1.19
C ILE A 140 -12.10 -15.14 0.77
N GLU A 141 -12.67 -13.95 1.05
CA GLU A 141 -14.02 -13.56 0.65
C GLU A 141 -14.14 -13.38 -0.88
N ALA A 142 -13.22 -12.63 -1.49
CA ALA A 142 -13.24 -12.31 -2.92
C ALA A 142 -13.12 -13.55 -3.81
N GLY A 143 -12.29 -14.52 -3.40
CA GLY A 143 -12.14 -15.83 -4.05
C GLY A 143 -13.38 -16.75 -3.94
N SER A 144 -14.49 -16.28 -3.36
CA SER A 144 -15.78 -16.99 -3.34
C SER A 144 -16.74 -16.58 -4.49
N GLY A 145 -16.39 -15.55 -5.28
CA GLY A 145 -17.31 -14.89 -6.21
C GLY A 145 -17.25 -15.31 -7.69
N SER A 146 -16.30 -16.14 -8.13
CA SER A 146 -16.07 -16.42 -9.57
C SER A 146 -16.41 -17.86 -10.00
N GLY A 147 -17.55 -18.38 -9.54
CA GLY A 147 -18.13 -19.61 -10.07
C GLY A 147 -19.62 -19.43 -10.28
N THR A 148 -20.04 -19.02 -11.47
CA THR A 148 -21.44 -19.18 -11.88
C THR A 148 -21.80 -20.65 -11.78
N LYS A 149 -22.52 -21.01 -10.71
CA LYS A 149 -23.19 -22.29 -10.51
C LYS A 149 -24.08 -22.56 -11.71
N THR A 150 -23.55 -23.27 -12.69
CA THR A 150 -24.35 -23.92 -13.71
C THR A 150 -24.62 -25.31 -13.16
N GLU A 151 -25.75 -25.46 -12.49
CA GLU A 151 -26.23 -26.73 -11.98
C GLU A 151 -26.28 -27.76 -13.11
N LYS A 152 -25.29 -28.63 -13.19
CA LYS A 152 -25.45 -29.96 -13.77
C LYS A 152 -25.62 -30.93 -12.63
N PRO A 153 -26.67 -31.78 -12.63
CA PRO A 153 -26.84 -32.78 -11.61
C PRO A 153 -25.74 -33.84 -11.77
N SER A 154 -24.65 -33.68 -11.01
CA SER A 154 -23.63 -34.70 -10.81
C SER A 154 -23.98 -35.44 -9.52
N ALA A 155 -23.99 -36.78 -9.57
CA ALA A 155 -24.37 -37.67 -8.47
C ALA A 155 -23.37 -37.68 -7.27
N ASN A 156 -22.56 -36.63 -7.12
CA ASN A 156 -21.53 -36.48 -6.08
C ASN A 156 -21.74 -35.20 -5.24
N ALA A 157 -23.00 -34.80 -5.01
CA ALA A 157 -23.39 -33.61 -4.24
C ALA A 157 -23.16 -33.72 -2.71
N LEU A 158 -22.07 -34.33 -2.27
CA LEU A 158 -21.66 -34.42 -0.86
C LEU A 158 -20.37 -33.65 -0.55
N ILE A 159 -19.74 -33.00 -1.54
CA ILE A 159 -18.42 -32.37 -1.38
C ILE A 159 -18.50 -30.84 -1.42
N GLU A 160 -19.50 -30.23 -2.05
CA GLU A 160 -19.55 -28.77 -2.23
C GLU A 160 -20.16 -27.96 -1.06
N GLU A 161 -20.96 -28.56 -0.17
CA GLU A 161 -21.59 -27.80 0.94
C GLU A 161 -20.62 -27.43 2.06
N LYS A 162 -19.48 -28.12 2.19
CA LYS A 162 -18.59 -27.95 3.35
C LYS A 162 -17.66 -26.74 3.27
N ASP A 163 -17.34 -26.29 2.06
CA ASP A 163 -16.44 -25.14 1.86
C ASP A 163 -17.19 -23.79 1.89
N SER A 164 -18.49 -23.74 1.55
CA SER A 164 -19.26 -22.50 1.64
C SER A 164 -19.51 -22.07 3.09
N ASP A 165 -19.89 -23.02 3.95
CA ASP A 165 -20.16 -22.77 5.37
C ASP A 165 -18.90 -22.30 6.14
N ASP A 166 -17.71 -22.70 5.68
CA ASP A 166 -16.46 -22.26 6.29
C ASP A 166 -16.06 -20.86 5.81
N ILE A 167 -16.29 -20.47 4.55
CA ILE A 167 -16.02 -19.11 4.04
C ILE A 167 -16.89 -18.07 4.72
N ASP A 168 -18.17 -18.37 4.95
CA ASP A 168 -19.11 -17.45 5.60
C ASP A 168 -18.64 -17.03 7.01
N LYS A 169 -17.93 -17.92 7.73
CA LYS A 169 -17.36 -17.60 9.05
C LYS A 169 -16.20 -16.60 8.96
N TYR A 170 -15.35 -16.70 7.93
CA TYR A 170 -14.28 -15.72 7.72
C TYR A 170 -14.84 -14.36 7.34
N LYS A 171 -15.93 -14.34 6.56
CA LYS A 171 -16.66 -13.11 6.23
C LYS A 171 -17.29 -12.49 7.47
N GLU A 172 -18.01 -13.27 8.28
CA GLU A 172 -18.61 -12.76 9.52
C GLU A 172 -17.54 -12.20 10.48
N LEU A 173 -16.38 -12.85 10.54
CA LEU A 173 -15.25 -12.37 11.33
C LEU A 173 -14.71 -11.04 10.79
N LEU A 174 -14.50 -10.93 9.47
CA LEU A 174 -14.05 -9.70 8.81
C LEU A 174 -14.96 -8.51 9.11
N GLU A 175 -16.28 -8.71 9.09
CA GLU A 175 -17.28 -7.67 9.39
C GLU A 175 -17.22 -7.19 10.85
N LYS A 176 -16.69 -8.00 11.77
CA LYS A 176 -16.60 -7.68 13.20
C LYS A 176 -15.28 -7.00 13.61
N ILE A 177 -14.27 -7.04 12.75
CA ILE A 177 -12.96 -6.45 13.06
C ILE A 177 -13.07 -4.93 13.09
N ASN A 178 -12.57 -4.34 14.17
CA ASN A 178 -12.36 -2.90 14.30
C ASN A 178 -10.85 -2.65 14.41
N ILE A 179 -10.32 -1.87 13.45
CA ILE A 179 -8.88 -1.59 13.31
C ILE A 179 -8.33 -0.93 14.59
N GLU A 180 -9.02 0.07 15.12
CA GLU A 180 -8.57 0.82 16.30
C GLU A 180 -8.54 -0.05 17.55
N ASP A 181 -9.59 -0.86 17.76
CA ASP A 181 -9.65 -1.77 18.89
C ASP A 181 -8.55 -2.84 18.80
N ALA A 182 -8.37 -3.46 17.63
CA ALA A 182 -7.32 -4.44 17.39
C ALA A 182 -5.93 -3.89 17.71
N VAL A 183 -5.58 -2.72 17.15
CA VAL A 183 -4.31 -2.05 17.38
C VAL A 183 -4.15 -1.69 18.85
N TYR A 184 -5.18 -1.11 19.47
CA TYR A 184 -5.15 -0.75 20.88
C TYR A 184 -4.90 -1.96 21.78
N PHE A 185 -5.62 -3.07 21.58
CA PHE A 185 -5.44 -4.27 22.38
C PHE A 185 -4.06 -4.88 22.20
N MET A 186 -3.58 -5.01 20.96
CA MET A 186 -2.23 -5.50 20.69
C MET A 186 -1.19 -4.70 21.46
N LEU A 187 -1.25 -3.37 21.39
CA LEU A 187 -0.33 -2.50 22.13
C LEU A 187 -0.47 -2.66 23.65
N LYS A 188 -1.70 -2.71 24.16
CA LYS A 188 -1.97 -2.74 25.61
C LYS A 188 -1.60 -4.07 26.26
N LEU A 189 -1.80 -5.18 25.56
CA LEU A 189 -1.72 -6.52 26.10
C LEU A 189 -0.49 -7.32 25.62
N LYS A 190 0.32 -6.79 24.69
CA LYS A 190 1.54 -7.43 24.14
C LYS A 190 2.45 -7.98 25.25
N ALA A 191 2.64 -7.24 26.33
CA ALA A 191 3.49 -7.67 27.43
C ALA A 191 2.93 -8.87 28.21
N GLU A 192 1.60 -8.99 28.34
CA GLU A 192 0.95 -10.07 29.08
C GLU A 192 0.84 -11.36 28.26
N PHE A 193 0.49 -11.22 26.97
CA PHE A 193 0.34 -12.36 26.05
C PHE A 193 1.68 -12.77 25.43
N GLY A 194 2.67 -11.87 25.45
CA GLY A 194 4.04 -12.08 25.01
C GLY A 194 4.35 -11.57 23.60
N SER A 195 3.34 -11.41 22.73
CA SER A 195 3.52 -10.85 21.38
C SER A 195 2.21 -10.27 20.83
N CYS A 196 2.28 -9.43 19.79
CA CYS A 196 1.10 -8.86 19.13
C CYS A 196 0.23 -9.94 18.50
N GLU A 197 0.84 -10.98 17.91
CA GLU A 197 0.15 -12.10 17.27
C GLU A 197 -0.74 -12.83 18.27
N LYS A 198 -0.23 -13.10 19.47
CA LYS A 198 -1.02 -13.78 20.51
C LYS A 198 -2.17 -12.93 21.03
N VAL A 199 -1.97 -11.62 21.12
CA VAL A 199 -3.07 -10.72 21.48
C VAL A 199 -4.10 -10.66 20.36
N PHE A 200 -3.65 -10.62 19.11
CA PHE A 200 -4.56 -10.58 17.97
C PHE A 200 -5.35 -11.88 17.84
N ASP A 201 -4.74 -13.04 18.09
CA ASP A 201 -5.46 -14.32 18.20
C ASP A 201 -6.52 -14.29 19.31
N GLU A 202 -6.20 -13.69 20.47
CA GLU A 202 -7.18 -13.51 21.55
C GLU A 202 -8.31 -12.56 21.14
N TYR A 203 -7.98 -11.49 20.41
CA TYR A 203 -8.96 -10.56 19.86
C TYR A 203 -9.89 -11.26 18.87
N LEU A 204 -9.36 -12.00 17.90
CA LEU A 204 -10.14 -12.80 16.97
C LEU A 204 -11.02 -13.83 17.71
N TYR A 205 -10.48 -14.48 18.75
CA TYR A 205 -11.27 -15.37 19.61
C TYR A 205 -12.43 -14.62 20.27
N SER A 206 -12.18 -13.43 20.83
CA SER A 206 -13.19 -12.63 21.52
C SER A 206 -14.35 -12.25 20.59
N LEU A 207 -14.06 -11.88 19.34
CA LEU A 207 -15.07 -11.57 18.33
C LEU A 207 -15.94 -12.79 18.00
N GLN A 208 -15.35 -13.98 17.89
CA GLN A 208 -16.06 -15.23 17.62
C GLN A 208 -16.90 -15.68 18.82
N ALA A 209 -16.39 -15.46 20.04
CA ALA A 209 -17.05 -15.82 21.29
C ALA A 209 -18.17 -14.84 21.73
N GLY A 210 -18.21 -13.65 21.12
CA GLY A 210 -19.04 -12.54 21.57
C GLY A 210 -18.60 -12.02 22.94
N LEU A 211 -17.29 -11.99 23.20
CA LEU A 211 -16.67 -11.46 24.41
C LEU A 211 -16.09 -10.06 24.13
N ASP A 212 -16.14 -9.18 25.11
CA ASP A 212 -15.49 -7.87 25.04
C ASP A 212 -14.07 -7.98 25.64
N LEU A 213 -13.04 -7.84 24.81
CA LEU A 213 -11.64 -7.88 25.27
C LEU A 213 -11.30 -6.71 26.21
N ASN A 214 -12.08 -5.62 26.22
CA ASN A 214 -11.93 -4.59 27.25
C ASN A 214 -12.25 -5.12 28.65
N GLU A 215 -13.05 -6.17 28.79
CA GLU A 215 -13.26 -6.81 30.09
C GLU A 215 -11.97 -7.42 30.62
N TYR A 216 -11.08 -7.92 29.76
CA TYR A 216 -9.79 -8.42 30.21
C TYR A 216 -8.93 -7.32 30.85
N ILE A 217 -8.95 -6.12 30.27
CA ILE A 217 -8.25 -4.93 30.80
C ILE A 217 -8.86 -4.49 32.15
N LYS A 218 -10.19 -4.57 32.30
CA LYS A 218 -10.91 -4.12 33.51
C LYS A 218 -10.88 -5.15 34.64
N ASP A 219 -11.13 -6.41 34.32
CA ASP A 219 -11.18 -7.57 35.21
C ASP A 219 -10.82 -8.84 34.43
N SER A 220 -9.52 -9.13 34.38
CA SER A 220 -8.98 -10.31 33.69
C SER A 220 -9.56 -11.63 34.20
N LYS A 221 -9.96 -11.71 35.48
CA LYS A 221 -10.52 -12.94 36.05
C LYS A 221 -11.94 -13.19 35.55
N ALA A 222 -12.75 -12.13 35.51
CA ALA A 222 -14.11 -12.22 34.97
C ALA A 222 -14.08 -12.63 33.49
N TYR A 223 -13.21 -12.00 32.71
CA TYR A 223 -13.01 -12.35 31.30
C TYR A 223 -12.62 -13.82 31.12
N LEU A 224 -11.59 -14.30 31.85
CA LEU A 224 -11.13 -15.69 31.74
C LEU A 224 -12.21 -16.70 32.14
N LYS A 225 -13.05 -16.35 33.12
CA LYS A 225 -14.19 -17.20 33.49
C LYS A 225 -15.22 -17.27 32.36
N ASN A 226 -15.61 -16.12 31.79
CA ASN A 226 -16.54 -16.05 30.66
C ASN A 226 -15.99 -16.80 29.44
N LYS A 227 -14.67 -16.72 29.21
CA LYS A 227 -13.96 -17.45 28.16
C LYS A 227 -14.10 -18.97 28.32
N GLU A 228 -13.85 -19.50 29.52
CA GLU A 228 -14.01 -20.94 29.79
C GLU A 228 -15.46 -21.41 29.64
N GLU A 229 -16.44 -20.57 29.98
CA GLU A 229 -17.87 -20.88 29.77
C GLU A 229 -18.26 -20.93 28.28
N LYS A 230 -17.62 -20.11 27.44
CA LYS A 230 -17.86 -20.03 25.99
C LYS A 230 -17.06 -21.03 25.17
N LYS A 231 -15.95 -21.55 25.71
CA LYS A 231 -15.01 -22.45 25.03
C LYS A 231 -15.66 -23.68 24.39
N PRO A 232 -16.61 -24.40 25.03
CA PRO A 232 -17.23 -25.59 24.42
C PRO A 232 -17.99 -25.27 23.13
N LEU A 233 -18.63 -24.10 23.05
CA LEU A 233 -19.39 -23.66 21.87
C LEU A 233 -18.48 -23.39 20.66
N LEU A 234 -17.23 -23.00 20.91
CA LEU A 234 -16.25 -22.66 19.88
C LEU A 234 -15.34 -23.82 19.49
N GLU A 235 -15.12 -24.79 20.37
CA GLU A 235 -14.43 -26.03 20.02
C GLU A 235 -15.20 -26.80 18.94
N GLU A 236 -16.54 -26.73 18.95
CA GLU A 236 -17.39 -27.28 17.89
C GLU A 236 -17.27 -26.50 16.57
N GLN A 237 -17.04 -25.19 16.62
CA GLN A 237 -16.99 -24.29 15.45
C GLN A 237 -15.58 -24.12 14.85
N LYS A 238 -14.54 -24.64 15.51
CA LYS A 238 -13.12 -24.48 15.17
C LYS A 238 -12.69 -23.00 15.06
N VAL A 239 -12.37 -22.38 16.21
CA VAL A 239 -11.80 -21.01 16.33
C VAL A 239 -10.84 -20.64 15.19
N ILE A 240 -11.13 -19.55 14.48
CA ILE A 240 -10.27 -18.94 13.47
C ILE A 240 -9.16 -18.13 14.17
N THR A 241 -7.91 -18.46 13.86
CA THR A 241 -6.70 -17.78 14.34
C THR A 241 -5.94 -17.18 13.16
N LEU A 242 -4.92 -16.36 13.42
CA LEU A 242 -4.00 -15.84 12.40
C LEU A 242 -3.43 -16.95 11.51
N GLU A 243 -2.97 -18.04 12.12
CA GLU A 243 -2.44 -19.20 11.40
C GLU A 243 -3.45 -19.79 10.42
N LYS A 244 -4.73 -19.87 10.82
CA LYS A 244 -5.80 -20.39 9.96
C LYS A 244 -6.16 -19.43 8.84
N ILE A 245 -6.15 -18.13 9.10
CA ILE A 245 -6.36 -17.10 8.08
C ILE A 245 -5.24 -17.21 7.02
N GLU A 246 -3.99 -17.29 7.46
CA GLU A 246 -2.84 -17.43 6.56
C GLU A 246 -2.93 -18.74 5.75
N GLN A 247 -3.22 -19.87 6.43
CA GLN A 247 -3.37 -21.15 5.75
C GLN A 247 -4.47 -21.11 4.69
N LYS A 248 -5.67 -20.60 5.04
CA LYS A 248 -6.81 -20.57 4.11
C LYS A 248 -6.54 -19.60 2.93
N ALA A 249 -5.86 -18.49 3.17
CA ALA A 249 -5.44 -17.57 2.11
C ALA A 249 -4.46 -18.24 1.13
N ILE A 250 -3.48 -19.02 1.63
CA ILE A 250 -2.54 -19.78 0.79
C ILE A 250 -3.27 -20.86 -0.01
N GLU A 251 -4.19 -21.60 0.63
CA GLU A 251 -5.02 -22.63 -0.03
C GLU A 251 -5.81 -22.04 -1.21
N LYS A 252 -6.36 -20.83 -1.06
CA LYS A 252 -7.07 -20.13 -2.14
C LYS A 252 -6.15 -19.79 -3.32
N ILE A 253 -4.98 -19.22 -3.06
CA ILE A 253 -3.99 -18.88 -4.11
C ILE A 253 -3.57 -20.14 -4.90
N GLN A 254 -3.35 -21.25 -4.20
CA GLN A 254 -2.96 -22.53 -4.82
C GLN A 254 -4.12 -23.16 -5.61
N GLY A 255 -5.34 -23.11 -5.08
CA GLY A 255 -6.54 -23.61 -5.75
C GLY A 255 -6.84 -22.86 -7.05
N GLU A 256 -6.76 -21.54 -7.05
CA GLU A 256 -6.96 -20.72 -8.25
C GLU A 256 -5.93 -20.98 -9.35
N SER A 257 -4.71 -21.37 -8.97
CA SER A 257 -3.64 -21.72 -9.91
C SER A 257 -3.89 -23.07 -10.59
N LEU A 258 -4.48 -24.03 -9.87
CA LEU A 258 -4.80 -25.36 -10.39
C LEU A 258 -6.07 -25.38 -11.27
N GLU A 259 -7.05 -24.53 -10.98
CA GLU A 259 -8.28 -24.44 -11.79
C GLU A 259 -8.03 -23.74 -13.14
N LYS A 260 -7.10 -22.79 -13.22
CA LYS A 260 -6.76 -22.10 -14.49
C LYS A 260 -6.03 -22.99 -15.50
N ASP A 261 -5.30 -24.01 -15.05
CA ASP A 261 -4.61 -24.98 -15.92
C ASP A 261 -5.50 -26.16 -16.35
N SER A 262 -6.69 -26.32 -15.76
CA SER A 262 -7.60 -27.45 -16.06
C SER A 262 -8.59 -27.17 -17.20
N THR A 263 -8.59 -25.96 -17.76
CA THR A 263 -9.35 -25.60 -18.96
C THR A 263 -8.44 -25.27 -20.14
N ASP A 264 -7.42 -26.11 -20.39
CA ASP A 264 -6.81 -26.15 -21.72
C ASP A 264 -7.44 -27.29 -22.52
N ASN A 265 -8.19 -26.90 -23.55
CA ASN A 265 -8.80 -27.79 -24.52
C ASN A 265 -7.70 -28.62 -25.18
N LEU A 266 -7.44 -29.82 -24.68
CA LEU A 266 -6.76 -30.86 -25.44
C LEU A 266 -7.66 -31.20 -26.63
N PRO A 267 -7.26 -30.94 -27.89
CA PRO A 267 -8.00 -31.46 -29.02
C PRO A 267 -7.94 -32.98 -28.93
N GLN A 268 -9.12 -33.55 -28.74
CA GLN A 268 -9.42 -34.97 -28.72
C GLN A 268 -8.79 -35.59 -29.98
N LYS A 269 -7.65 -36.26 -29.77
CA LYS A 269 -6.97 -37.04 -30.80
C LYS A 269 -7.83 -38.28 -31.04
N ASP A 270 -8.78 -38.17 -31.96
CA ASP A 270 -9.55 -39.29 -32.48
C ASP A 270 -8.58 -40.36 -32.99
N ARG A 271 -8.50 -41.45 -32.23
CA ARG A 271 -7.95 -42.72 -32.68
C ARG A 271 -9.11 -43.51 -33.27
N THR A 272 -9.26 -43.41 -34.59
CA THR A 272 -9.85 -44.49 -35.38
C THR A 272 -8.92 -44.72 -36.57
N ALA A 273 -8.12 -45.78 -36.50
CA ALA A 273 -7.56 -46.45 -37.67
C ALA A 273 -8.75 -47.13 -38.39
N GLU A 274 -8.90 -47.17 -39.71
CA GLU A 274 -7.99 -47.62 -40.77
C GLU A 274 -8.52 -47.17 -42.16
N GLU A 275 -7.58 -47.02 -43.08
CA GLU A 275 -7.62 -47.29 -44.53
C GLU A 275 -8.49 -46.47 -45.52
N ASP A 276 -7.74 -45.80 -46.42
CA ASP A 276 -7.88 -45.76 -47.89
C ASP A 276 -9.15 -45.20 -48.55
N LYS A 277 -9.06 -43.97 -49.08
CA LYS A 277 -8.87 -43.72 -50.53
C LYS A 277 -8.84 -42.24 -50.90
N GLU A 278 -8.02 -41.97 -51.91
CA GLU A 278 -7.85 -40.72 -52.67
C GLU A 278 -9.18 -40.10 -53.13
N GLU A 279 -9.32 -38.78 -53.08
CA GLU A 279 -9.30 -37.93 -54.29
C GLU A 279 -9.47 -36.43 -53.98
N LYS A 280 -8.82 -35.65 -54.83
CA LYS A 280 -8.71 -34.19 -54.82
C LYS A 280 -10.05 -33.49 -55.00
N ALA A 281 -10.25 -32.36 -54.31
CA ALA A 281 -10.98 -31.22 -54.86
C ALA A 281 -10.39 -29.90 -54.33
N GLN A 282 -9.94 -29.08 -55.27
CA GLN A 282 -9.29 -27.79 -55.09
C GLN A 282 -10.28 -26.74 -54.59
N GLY A 283 -9.92 -26.02 -53.51
CA GLY A 283 -10.52 -24.74 -53.14
C GLY A 283 -9.42 -23.68 -53.03
N LYS A 284 -9.30 -22.82 -54.05
CA LYS A 284 -8.35 -21.69 -54.07
C LYS A 284 -8.85 -20.60 -53.11
N SER A 285 -8.08 -20.29 -52.06
CA SER A 285 -8.29 -19.08 -51.24
C SER A 285 -7.43 -17.93 -51.80
N PRO A 286 -7.95 -16.68 -51.93
CA PRO A 286 -7.33 -15.61 -52.71
C PRO A 286 -6.53 -14.63 -51.85
N LEU A 287 -5.75 -15.10 -50.88
CA LEU A 287 -4.93 -14.24 -50.02
C LEU A 287 -3.44 -14.54 -50.22
N PRO A 288 -2.58 -13.53 -50.42
CA PRO A 288 -1.15 -13.75 -50.56
C PRO A 288 -0.55 -14.27 -49.25
N ASP A 289 0.25 -15.33 -49.33
CA ASP A 289 0.99 -15.91 -48.22
C ASP A 289 1.99 -14.90 -47.65
N VAL A 290 1.68 -14.37 -46.46
CA VAL A 290 2.60 -13.55 -45.69
C VAL A 290 3.62 -14.49 -45.03
N PRO A 291 4.93 -14.28 -45.18
CA PRO A 291 5.93 -15.12 -44.53
C PRO A 291 5.76 -15.05 -43.01
N LYS A 292 5.44 -16.19 -42.38
CA LYS A 292 5.38 -16.31 -40.93
C LYS A 292 6.78 -16.04 -40.36
N PRO A 293 6.95 -15.07 -39.44
CA PRO A 293 8.23 -14.90 -38.75
C PRO A 293 8.52 -16.18 -37.95
N SER A 294 9.68 -16.78 -38.19
CA SER A 294 10.22 -17.82 -37.32
C SER A 294 10.62 -17.15 -36.01
N ALA A 295 9.72 -17.18 -35.03
CA ALA A 295 10.11 -16.98 -33.66
C ALA A 295 11.07 -18.13 -33.33
N GLY A 296 12.36 -17.80 -33.17
CA GLY A 296 13.29 -18.73 -32.57
C GLY A 296 12.73 -19.15 -31.21
N ASP A 297 12.71 -20.45 -30.96
CA ASP A 297 12.21 -21.06 -29.73
C ASP A 297 13.17 -20.68 -28.59
N VAL A 298 13.04 -19.46 -28.06
CA VAL A 298 13.83 -19.01 -26.91
C VAL A 298 13.16 -19.60 -25.68
N LYS A 299 13.57 -20.82 -25.31
CA LYS A 299 13.16 -21.42 -24.04
C LYS A 299 13.58 -20.49 -22.89
N PRO A 300 12.66 -20.15 -21.97
CA PRO A 300 13.02 -19.43 -20.75
C PRO A 300 14.12 -20.19 -20.02
N GLN A 301 15.24 -19.54 -19.73
CA GLN A 301 16.29 -20.15 -18.91
C GLN A 301 15.79 -20.31 -17.48
N ASN A 302 16.08 -21.48 -16.88
CA ASN A 302 15.73 -21.75 -15.49
C ASN A 302 16.64 -20.90 -14.59
N PRO A 303 16.09 -20.02 -13.74
CA PRO A 303 16.87 -19.11 -12.89
C PRO A 303 17.75 -19.87 -11.89
N THR A 304 17.38 -21.11 -11.54
CA THR A 304 18.17 -21.97 -10.66
C THR A 304 19.53 -22.31 -11.26
N ASP A 305 19.57 -22.54 -12.58
CA ASP A 305 20.80 -22.88 -13.30
C ASP A 305 21.72 -21.66 -13.47
N GLU A 306 21.14 -20.46 -13.59
CA GLU A 306 21.89 -19.20 -13.68
C GLU A 306 22.60 -18.90 -12.35
N ILE A 307 21.87 -18.98 -11.23
CA ILE A 307 22.43 -18.78 -9.89
C ILE A 307 23.50 -19.83 -9.58
N MET A 308 23.28 -21.09 -9.96
CA MET A 308 24.23 -22.17 -9.67
C MET A 308 25.52 -22.06 -10.51
N ASN A 309 25.45 -21.48 -11.71
CA ASN A 309 26.63 -21.16 -12.52
C ASN A 309 27.39 -19.94 -11.96
N GLU A 310 26.68 -18.94 -11.43
CA GLU A 310 27.29 -17.78 -10.78
C GLU A 310 28.03 -18.18 -9.50
N ILE A 311 27.44 -19.05 -8.66
CA ILE A 311 28.08 -19.58 -7.44
C ILE A 311 29.35 -20.39 -7.75
N LYS A 312 29.34 -21.17 -8.85
CA LYS A 312 30.51 -21.91 -9.32
C LYS A 312 31.62 -20.99 -9.84
N GLY A 313 31.26 -19.83 -10.40
CA GLY A 313 32.21 -18.81 -10.86
C GLY A 313 32.87 -18.02 -9.73
N ILE A 314 32.23 -17.96 -8.55
CA ILE A 314 32.69 -17.16 -7.40
C ILE A 314 33.48 -18.00 -6.38
N SER A 315 33.44 -19.34 -6.44
CA SER A 315 34.21 -20.18 -5.51
C SER A 315 35.68 -20.28 -5.91
N PRO A 316 36.64 -19.69 -5.16
CA PRO A 316 38.04 -20.05 -5.28
C PRO A 316 38.26 -21.26 -4.36
N ILE A 317 38.04 -22.46 -4.90
CA ILE A 317 38.61 -23.66 -4.28
C ILE A 317 40.00 -23.81 -4.90
N ASP A 318 40.98 -23.25 -4.20
CA ASP A 318 42.40 -23.54 -4.40
C ASP A 318 42.59 -25.05 -4.35
N ASN A 319 42.90 -25.65 -5.50
CA ASN A 319 43.46 -26.99 -5.59
C ASN A 319 44.93 -26.85 -6.00
N ASN A 320 45.80 -27.09 -5.00
CA ASN A 320 47.27 -27.18 -5.00
C ASN A 320 48.08 -25.89 -4.97
#